data_AF-A0A3P8B0D2-F1
#
_entry.id   AF-A0A3P8B0D2-F1
#
_cell.length_a   1.000
_cell.length_b   1.000
_cell.length_c   1.000
_cell.angle_alpha   90.00
_cell.angle_beta   90.00
_cell.angle_gamma   90.00
#
_symmetry.space_group_name_H-M   'P 1'
#
loop_
_entity.id
_entity.type
_entity.pdbx_description
1 polymer ?
#
loop_
_entity_poly.entity_id
_entity_poly.type
_entity_poly.pdbx_seq_one_letter_code
_entity_poly.pdbx_strand_id
1 'polypeptide(L)'
;MEDVRSLEKVCAQLIEGAKNENLVVKGPIRLPTKVLRITTRKTPCGEGSKSWDRFQMRIHKRLISLHTPADLLRQITSISSSPE
;
A
#
# COMPACT_ATOMS: atom_id res chain seq x y z
N MET A 1 6.43 -10.23 -0.88
CA MET A 1 6.60 -9.05 -0.01
C MET A 1 6.20 -7.88 -0.89
N GLU A 2 5.00 -7.34 -0.70
CA GLU A 2 4.45 -6.34 -1.63
C GLU A 2 5.43 -5.17 -1.80
N ASP A 3 5.76 -4.90 -3.06
CA ASP A 3 6.79 -3.94 -3.42
C ASP A 3 6.31 -2.50 -3.18
N VAL A 4 7.00 -1.77 -2.31
CA VAL A 4 6.76 -0.32 -2.12
C VAL A 4 6.86 0.44 -3.46
N ARG A 5 7.66 -0.09 -4.40
CA ARG A 5 7.90 0.49 -5.72
C ARG A 5 6.64 0.49 -6.60
N SER A 6 5.85 -0.60 -6.59
CA SER A 6 4.60 -0.64 -7.36
C SER A 6 3.58 0.35 -6.81
N LEU A 7 3.46 0.44 -5.48
CA LEU A 7 2.60 1.40 -4.80
C LEU A 7 2.99 2.87 -5.11
N GLU A 8 4.28 3.18 -5.14
CA GLU A 8 4.76 4.52 -5.49
C GLU A 8 4.53 4.86 -6.96
N LYS A 9 4.69 3.90 -7.87
CA LYS A 9 4.37 4.06 -9.30
C LYS A 9 2.88 4.35 -9.49
N VAL A 10 2.00 3.60 -8.84
CA VAL A 10 0.54 3.82 -8.90
C VAL A 10 0.16 5.19 -8.34
N CYS A 11 0.74 5.59 -7.20
CA CYS A 11 0.49 6.93 -6.64
C CYS A 11 0.93 8.04 -7.60
N ALA A 12 2.09 7.90 -8.24
CA ALA A 12 2.60 8.89 -9.19
C ALA A 12 1.66 9.04 -10.40
N GLN A 13 1.22 7.92 -10.98
CA GLN A 13 0.28 7.91 -12.11
C GLN A 13 -1.07 8.54 -11.76
N LEU A 14 -1.61 8.25 -10.57
CA LEU A 14 -2.85 8.86 -10.07
C LEU A 14 -2.74 10.38 -9.93
N ILE A 15 -1.62 10.88 -9.44
CA ILE A 15 -1.38 12.32 -9.27
C ILE A 15 -1.22 13.00 -10.64
N GLU A 16 -0.51 12.36 -11.56
CA GLU A 16 -0.33 12.86 -12.92
C GLU A 16 -1.66 12.95 -13.68
N GLY A 17 -2.48 11.88 -13.62
CA GLY A 17 -3.82 11.89 -14.20
C GLY A 17 -4.70 13.00 -13.61
N ALA A 18 -4.67 13.19 -12.29
CA ALA A 18 -5.45 14.24 -11.65
C ALA A 18 -4.93 15.67 -11.98
N LYS A 19 -3.63 15.84 -12.22
CA LYS A 19 -3.04 17.11 -12.67
C LYS A 19 -3.44 17.45 -14.10
N ASN A 20 -3.48 16.47 -15.00
CA ASN A 20 -3.87 16.66 -16.39
C ASN A 20 -5.32 17.18 -16.52
N GLU A 21 -6.18 16.79 -15.58
CA GLU A 21 -7.57 17.25 -15.50
C GLU A 21 -7.75 18.53 -14.66
N ASN A 22 -6.66 19.21 -14.27
CA ASN A 22 -6.65 20.45 -13.48
C ASN A 22 -7.37 20.36 -12.13
N LEU A 23 -7.28 19.21 -11.45
CA LEU A 23 -7.95 18.98 -10.18
C LEU A 23 -7.12 19.49 -9.00
N VAL A 24 -7.82 19.97 -7.96
CA VAL A 24 -7.18 20.31 -6.68
C VAL A 24 -6.89 19.01 -5.92
N VAL A 25 -5.61 18.60 -5.95
CA VAL A 25 -5.14 17.38 -5.29
C VAL A 25 -4.44 17.73 -3.99
N LYS A 26 -4.89 17.14 -2.88
CA LYS A 26 -4.02 16.98 -1.70
C LYS A 26 -3.23 15.70 -1.92
N GLY A 27 -1.93 15.89 -2.15
CA GLY A 27 -0.98 14.87 -2.61
C GLY A 27 -0.91 13.61 -1.74
N PRO A 28 -0.05 12.64 -2.10
CA PRO A 28 -0.02 11.33 -1.48
C PRO A 28 0.54 11.44 -0.05
N ILE A 29 -0.36 11.45 0.93
CA ILE A 29 0.00 11.43 2.34
C ILE A 29 0.48 10.02 2.67
N ARG A 30 1.76 9.91 3.06
CA ARG A 30 2.36 8.67 3.52
C ARG A 30 1.88 8.39 4.93
N LEU A 31 0.98 7.41 5.07
CA LEU A 31 0.54 6.96 6.38
C LEU A 31 1.62 6.05 7.02
N PRO A 32 1.67 5.99 8.37
CA PRO A 32 2.59 5.11 9.07
C PRO A 32 2.45 3.66 8.59
N THR A 33 3.58 3.02 8.33
CA THR A 33 3.60 1.60 7.93
C THR A 33 3.25 0.76 9.13
N LYS A 34 2.16 -0.01 9.03
CA LYS A 34 1.80 -0.96 10.09
C LYS A 34 2.64 -2.21 9.93
N VAL A 35 3.33 -2.57 10.99
CA VAL A 35 4.17 -3.78 11.03
C VAL A 35 3.44 -4.84 11.85
N LEU A 36 2.89 -5.83 11.17
CA LEU A 36 2.30 -6.99 11.81
C LEU A 36 3.42 -7.99 12.10
N ARG A 37 3.58 -8.37 13.36
CA ARG A 37 4.63 -9.28 13.82
C ARG A 37 3.96 -10.50 14.42
N ILE A 38 4.29 -11.67 13.90
CA ILE A 38 3.88 -12.94 14.47
C ILE A 38 5.16 -13.68 14.86
N THR A 39 5.28 -14.00 16.14
CA THR A 39 6.40 -14.79 16.66
C THR A 39 5.89 -16.13 17.12
N THR A 40 6.32 -17.20 16.46
CA THR A 40 5.94 -18.58 16.78
C THR A 40 7.18 -19.39 17.12
N ARG A 41 7.02 -20.51 17.83
CA ARG A 41 8.10 -21.49 17.90
C ARG A 41 8.34 -22.08 16.52
N LYS A 42 9.60 -22.38 16.22
CA LYS A 42 9.98 -23.15 15.03
C LYS A 42 9.45 -24.57 15.11
N THR A 43 9.54 -25.17 16.29
CA THR A 43 9.11 -26.54 16.52
C THR A 43 7.60 -26.60 16.86
N PRO A 44 6.87 -27.58 16.33
CA PRO A 44 5.49 -27.83 16.72
C PRO A 44 5.40 -28.49 18.11
N CYS A 45 6.44 -29.24 18.49
CA CYS A 45 6.56 -29.93 19.77
C CYS A 45 7.36 -29.09 20.77
N GLY A 46 7.05 -29.23 22.07
CA GLY A 46 7.73 -28.49 23.16
C GLY A 46 9.20 -28.86 23.37
N GLU A 47 9.62 -30.01 22.83
CA GLU A 47 10.98 -30.55 22.92
C GLU A 47 11.97 -29.85 21.97
N GLY A 48 13.24 -29.81 22.39
CA GLY A 48 14.35 -29.21 21.64
C GLY A 48 14.71 -27.77 22.04
N SER A 49 15.67 -27.18 21.32
CA SER A 49 16.22 -25.85 21.61
C SER A 49 15.18 -24.74 21.45
N LYS A 50 15.17 -23.79 22.39
CA LYS A 50 14.26 -22.62 22.41
C LYS A 50 14.50 -21.70 21.20
N SER A 51 13.92 -22.07 20.06
CA SER A 51 14.05 -21.38 18.79
C SER A 51 12.72 -20.80 18.34
N TRP A 52 12.78 -19.59 17.79
CA TRP A 52 11.61 -18.78 17.46
C TRP A 52 11.72 -18.27 16.02
N ASP A 53 10.62 -18.37 15.29
CA ASP A 53 10.44 -17.67 14.02
C ASP A 53 9.81 -16.30 14.26
N ARG A 54 10.20 -15.35 13.41
CA ARG A 54 9.69 -13.97 13.44
C ARG A 54 9.19 -13.62 12.06
N PHE A 55 7.90 -13.82 11.85
CA PHE A 55 7.24 -13.41 10.61
C PHE A 55 6.83 -11.94 10.70
N GLN A 56 7.08 -11.21 9.62
CA GLN A 56 6.73 -9.80 9.51
C GLN A 56 5.95 -9.55 8.23
N MET A 57 4.81 -8.88 8.37
CA MET A 57 4.09 -8.29 7.26
C MET A 57 4.10 -6.77 7.44
N ARG A 58 4.47 -6.05 6.38
CA ARG A 58 4.53 -4.57 6.38
C ARG A 58 3.44 -4.06 5.47
N ILE A 59 2.48 -3.34 6.03
CA ILE A 59 1.37 -2.75 5.27
C ILE A 59 1.72 -1.28 5.04
N HIS A 60 1.96 -0.93 3.78
CA HIS A 60 2.27 0.42 3.35
C HIS A 60 0.99 1.09 2.84
N LYS A 61 0.49 2.10 3.57
CA LYS A 61 -0.73 2.83 3.20
C LYS A 61 -0.40 4.21 2.66
N ARG A 62 -1.14 4.65 1.64
CA ARG A 62 -1.11 6.00 1.06
C ARG A 62 -2.53 6.54 1.04
N LEU A 63 -2.67 7.83 1.32
CA LEU A 63 -3.95 8.54 1.24
C LEU A 63 -3.81 9.66 0.21
N ILE A 64 -4.67 9.66 -0.80
CA ILE A 64 -4.78 10.73 -1.78
C ILE A 64 -6.18 11.34 -1.59
N SER A 65 -6.26 12.66 -1.45
CA SER A 65 -7.54 13.36 -1.31
C SER A 65 -7.76 14.22 -2.55
N LEU A 66 -8.82 13.88 -3.27
CA LEU A 66 -9.27 14.53 -4.49
C LEU A 66 -10.65 15.15 -4.21
N HIS A 67 -10.89 16.36 -4.73
CA HIS A 67 -12.20 16.99 -4.66
C HIS A 67 -12.80 17.09 -6.07
N THR A 68 -13.63 16.11 -6.43
CA THR A 68 -14.18 15.96 -7.78
C THR A 68 -15.49 15.20 -7.81
N PRO A 69 -16.28 15.36 -8.89
CA PRO A 69 -17.45 14.52 -9.16
C PRO A 69 -17.05 13.06 -9.42
N ALA A 70 -17.98 12.14 -9.12
CA ALA A 70 -17.73 10.70 -9.14
C ALA A 70 -17.39 10.13 -10.53
N ASP A 71 -17.91 10.73 -11.60
CA ASP A 71 -17.71 10.23 -12.96
C ASP A 71 -16.25 10.38 -13.41
N LEU A 72 -15.64 11.52 -13.10
CA LEU A 72 -14.25 11.81 -13.39
C LEU A 72 -13.31 10.93 -12.54
N LEU A 73 -13.67 10.66 -11.28
CA LEU A 73 -12.91 9.76 -10.40
C LEU A 73 -12.83 8.33 -10.96
N ARG A 74 -13.91 7.82 -11.56
CA ARG A 74 -13.92 6.47 -12.16
C ARG A 74 -12.97 6.36 -13.35
N GLN A 75 -12.86 7.42 -14.14
CA GLN A 75 -11.96 7.47 -15.29
C GLN A 75 -10.48 7.45 -14.87
N ILE A 76 -10.12 8.18 -13.82
CA ILE A 76 -8.74 8.19 -13.30
C ILE A 76 -8.38 6.86 -12.61
N THR A 77 -9.33 6.26 -11.87
CA THR A 77 -9.06 5.05 -11.06
C THR A 77 -8.97 3.76 -11.88
N SER A 78 -9.65 3.68 -13.02
CA SER A 78 -9.69 2.48 -13.88
C SER A 78 -8.35 2.11 -14.53
N ILE A 79 -7.42 3.07 -14.65
CA ILE A 79 -6.15 2.90 -15.39
C ILE A 79 -5.08 2.14 -14.58
N SER A 80 -5.24 2.04 -13.25
CA SER A 80 -4.13 1.67 -12.34
C SER A 80 -4.29 0.34 -11.58
N SER A 81 -5.36 -0.42 -11.82
CA SER A 81 -5.53 -1.74 -11.20
C SER A 81 -4.68 -2.80 -11.92
N SER A 82 -3.36 -2.75 -11.74
CA SER A 82 -2.47 -3.83 -12.19
C SER A 82 -1.91 -4.55 -10.96
N PRO A 83 -2.38 -5.77 -10.66
CA PRO A 83 -1.75 -6.65 -9.70
C PRO A 83 -0.68 -7.46 -10.44
N GLU A 84 0.53 -6.94 -10.53
CA GLU A 84 1.73 -7.75 -10.79
C GLU A 84 2.63 -7.78 -9.54
#